data_AF-A0A7Y2U692-F1
#
_entry.id   AF-A0A7Y2U692-F1
#
_cell.length_a   1.000
_cell.length_b   1.000
_cell.length_c   1.000
_cell.angle_alpha   90.00
_cell.angle_beta   90.00
_cell.angle_gamma   90.00
#
_symmetry.space_group_name_H-M   'P 1'
#
loop_
_entity.id
_entity.type
_entity.pdbx_description
1 polymer ?
#
loop_
_entity_poly.entity_id
_entity_poly.type
_entity_poly.pdbx_seq_one_letter_code
_entity_poly.pdbx_strand_id
1 'polypeptide(L)'
;VEEVTRFYSNFHSYRYVGDKLVVRLQRKLTDKHMRRIRSGFADILKSGDFTQSGPLKAEEDEPMLDSLPRLVFRHRRRNFGRLREFIDEINS
;
A
#
# COMPACT_ATOMS: atom_id res chain seq x y z
N VAL A 1 -29.80 -6.85 -5.43
CA VAL A 1 -29.87 -6.47 -6.86
C VAL A 1 -29.14 -5.14 -6.98
N GLU A 2 -28.33 -5.01 -8.04
CA GLU A 2 -27.33 -3.98 -8.35
C GLU A 2 -25.90 -4.19 -7.81
N GLU A 3 -25.11 -4.81 -8.70
CA GLU A 3 -23.70 -4.47 -9.00
C GLU A 3 -22.55 -5.08 -8.19
N VAL A 4 -22.32 -6.35 -8.51
CA VAL A 4 -21.00 -7.01 -8.52
C VAL A 4 -20.12 -6.44 -9.65
N THR A 5 -19.79 -5.13 -9.63
CA THR A 5 -19.00 -4.47 -10.70
C THR A 5 -17.94 -3.47 -10.22
N ARG A 6 -17.29 -3.71 -9.07
CA ARG A 6 -15.99 -3.08 -8.76
C ARG A 6 -14.93 -4.11 -8.40
N PHE A 7 -14.41 -4.73 -9.46
CA PHE A 7 -13.16 -5.49 -9.51
C PHE A 7 -11.93 -4.60 -9.24
N TYR A 8 -11.77 -4.09 -8.02
CA TYR A 8 -10.56 -3.34 -7.66
C TYR A 8 -9.83 -3.98 -6.46
N SER A 9 -9.37 -5.23 -6.57
CA SER A 9 -8.30 -5.71 -5.68
C SER A 9 -6.94 -5.21 -6.17
N ASN A 10 -6.65 -3.91 -5.97
CA ASN A 10 -5.34 -3.36 -6.29
C ASN A 10 -4.26 -3.83 -5.30
N PHE A 11 -4.65 -4.16 -4.07
CA PHE A 11 -3.78 -4.78 -3.09
C PHE A 11 -3.39 -6.21 -3.53
N HIS A 12 -2.09 -6.51 -3.49
CA HIS A 12 -1.57 -7.87 -3.69
C HIS A 12 -1.13 -8.48 -2.35
N SER A 13 -0.14 -7.87 -1.72
CA SER A 13 0.42 -8.32 -0.43
C SER A 13 1.12 -7.16 0.27
N TYR A 14 1.59 -7.37 1.49
CA TYR A 14 2.54 -6.47 2.12
C TYR A 14 3.60 -7.27 2.88
N ARG A 15 4.75 -6.65 3.09
CA ARG A 15 5.76 -7.13 4.05
C ARG A 15 6.40 -5.97 4.78
N TYR A 16 7.01 -6.26 5.92
CA TYR A 16 7.88 -5.31 6.59
C TYR A 16 9.32 -5.45 6.12
N VAL A 17 9.96 -4.32 5.85
CA VAL A 17 11.40 -4.20 5.61
C VAL A 17 11.95 -3.21 6.63
N GLY A 18 12.56 -3.72 7.70
CA GLY A 18 12.94 -2.91 8.85
C GLY A 18 11.71 -2.21 9.47
N ASP A 19 11.71 -0.87 9.50
CA ASP A 19 10.61 -0.06 10.01
C ASP A 19 9.60 0.40 8.93
N LYS A 20 9.81 -0.01 7.67
CA LYS A 20 8.92 0.31 6.55
C LYS A 20 7.92 -0.80 6.31
N LEU A 21 6.68 -0.42 6.05
CA LEU A 21 5.69 -1.27 5.42
C LEU A 21 5.82 -1.10 3.91
N VAL A 22 6.00 -2.21 3.22
CA VAL A 22 6.04 -2.29 1.76
C VAL A 22 4.77 -2.98 1.32
N VAL A 23 3.86 -2.22 0.70
CA VAL A 23 2.61 -2.75 0.16
C VAL A 23 2.79 -2.97 -1.33
N ARG A 24 2.64 -4.20 -1.79
CA ARG A 24 2.66 -4.58 -3.20
C ARG A 24 1.28 -4.38 -3.80
N LEU A 25 1.25 -3.75 -4.96
CA LEU A 25 0.05 -3.41 -5.69
C LEU A 25 0.04 -4.10 -7.05
N GLN A 26 -1.15 -4.39 -7.56
CA GLN A 26 -1.33 -4.87 -8.93
C GLN A 26 -1.07 -3.75 -9.95
N ARG A 27 -1.39 -2.50 -9.60
CA ARG A 27 -1.28 -1.32 -10.44
C ARG A 27 -0.82 -0.10 -9.63
N LYS A 28 -0.11 0.83 -10.29
CA LYS A 28 0.27 2.11 -9.68
C LYS A 28 -0.98 2.92 -9.33
N LEU A 29 -0.93 3.58 -8.18
CA LEU A 29 -1.95 4.52 -7.74
C LEU A 29 -1.82 5.82 -8.53
N THR A 30 -2.96 6.40 -8.90
CA THR A 30 -3.00 7.72 -9.52
C THR A 30 -2.67 8.80 -8.50
N ASP A 31 -2.27 9.99 -8.96
CA ASP A 31 -2.00 11.12 -8.06
C ASP A 31 -3.23 11.52 -7.24
N LYS A 32 -4.42 11.40 -7.82
CA LYS A 32 -5.68 11.65 -7.10
C LYS A 32 -5.83 10.67 -5.93
N HIS A 33 -5.57 9.39 -6.16
CA HIS A 33 -5.67 8.35 -5.13
C HIS A 33 -4.59 8.54 -4.06
N MET A 34 -3.36 8.86 -4.46
CA MET A 34 -2.28 9.21 -3.54
C MET A 34 -2.66 10.39 -2.64
N ARG A 35 -3.31 11.43 -3.17
CA ARG A 35 -3.81 12.55 -2.34
C ARG A 35 -4.84 12.11 -1.30
N ARG A 36 -5.78 11.22 -1.65
CA ARG A 36 -6.75 10.68 -0.68
C ARG A 36 -6.05 9.89 0.42
N ILE A 37 -5.11 9.02 0.04
CA ILE A 37 -4.31 8.23 0.98
C ILE A 37 -3.56 9.14 1.95
N ARG A 38 -2.83 10.15 1.43
CA ARG A 38 -2.07 11.10 2.27
C ARG A 38 -2.98 11.82 3.26
N SER A 39 -4.14 12.28 2.82
CA SER A 39 -5.09 13.00 3.68
C SER A 39 -5.80 12.10 4.69
N GLY A 40 -6.16 10.88 4.28
CA GLY A 40 -6.98 9.97 5.08
C GLY A 40 -6.17 9.14 6.08
N PHE A 41 -4.90 8.87 5.80
CA PHE A 41 -4.11 7.89 6.54
C PHE A 41 -2.78 8.46 7.06
N ALA A 42 -2.68 9.78 7.28
CA ALA A 42 -1.50 10.36 7.90
C ALA A 42 -1.24 9.81 9.32
N ASP A 43 -2.28 9.35 10.01
CA ASP A 43 -2.21 8.82 11.37
C ASP A 43 -1.46 7.47 11.47
N ILE A 44 -1.41 6.70 10.37
CA ILE A 44 -0.64 5.45 10.30
C ILE A 44 0.84 5.68 9.96
N LEU A 45 1.24 6.89 9.57
CA LEU A 45 2.65 7.23 9.31
C LEU A 45 3.42 7.46 10.61
N LYS A 46 4.49 6.70 10.82
CA LYS A 46 5.44 6.92 11.93
C LYS A 46 6.22 8.21 11.69
N SER A 47 6.67 8.43 10.46
CA SER A 47 7.41 9.62 10.02
C SER A 47 7.50 9.61 8.49
N GLY A 48 7.74 10.77 7.88
CA GLY A 48 7.89 10.88 6.43
C GLY A 48 6.53 10.82 5.74
N ASP A 49 6.48 10.17 4.58
CA ASP A 49 5.30 10.18 3.71
C ASP A 49 5.16 8.86 2.93
N PHE A 50 4.07 8.71 2.20
CA PHE A 50 3.83 7.57 1.30
C PHE A 50 4.59 7.74 -0.03
N THR A 51 5.33 6.72 -0.47
CA THR A 51 6.10 6.80 -1.72
C THR A 51 5.81 5.60 -2.60
N GLN A 52 5.50 5.84 -3.88
CA GLN A 52 5.43 4.77 -4.86
C GLN A 52 6.83 4.43 -5.38
N SER A 53 7.19 3.14 -5.41
CA SER A 53 8.50 2.66 -5.88
C SER A 53 8.38 1.32 -6.61
N GLY A 54 9.52 0.84 -7.12
CA GLY A 54 9.70 -0.58 -7.48
C GLY A 54 10.07 -1.43 -6.25
N PRO A 55 10.52 -2.69 -6.47
CA PRO A 55 11.03 -3.55 -5.41
C PRO A 55 12.20 -2.90 -4.67
N LEU A 56 12.24 -3.10 -3.35
CA LEU A 56 13.41 -2.76 -2.55
C LEU A 56 14.45 -3.86 -2.64
N LYS A 57 15.72 -3.52 -2.43
CA LYS A 57 16.84 -4.48 -2.38
C LYS A 57 16.62 -5.63 -1.39
N ALA A 58 15.85 -5.39 -0.32
CA ALA A 58 15.50 -6.41 0.67
C ALA A 58 14.42 -7.41 0.20
N GLU A 59 13.92 -7.28 -1.02
CA GLU A 59 12.94 -8.17 -1.66
C GLU A 59 13.59 -9.04 -2.76
N GLU A 60 14.93 -9.04 -2.87
CA GLU A 60 15.69 -9.84 -3.85
C GLU A 60 15.40 -11.36 -3.75
N ASP A 61 14.88 -11.81 -2.61
CA ASP A 61 14.44 -13.19 -2.36
C ASP A 61 13.13 -13.57 -3.07
N GLU A 62 12.39 -12.61 -3.62
CA GLU A 62 11.08 -12.80 -4.26
C GLU A 62 11.01 -12.21 -5.69
N PRO A 63 11.89 -12.62 -6.62
CA PRO A 63 12.03 -12.00 -7.95
C PRO A 63 10.75 -12.09 -8.80
N MET A 64 9.89 -13.08 -8.54
CA MET A 64 8.60 -13.24 -9.23
C MET A 64 7.65 -12.06 -9.00
N LEU A 65 7.90 -11.22 -8.00
CA LEU A 65 7.04 -10.11 -7.59
C LEU A 65 7.63 -8.74 -7.96
N ASP A 66 8.78 -8.68 -8.63
CA ASP A 66 9.47 -7.43 -8.99
C ASP A 66 8.70 -6.53 -9.96
N SER A 67 7.80 -7.12 -10.76
CA SER A 67 6.94 -6.37 -11.68
C SER A 67 5.87 -5.53 -10.97
N LEU A 68 5.55 -5.84 -9.71
CA LEU A 68 4.47 -5.19 -8.97
C LEU A 68 4.89 -3.79 -8.47
N PRO A 69 4.07 -2.74 -8.63
CA PRO A 69 4.33 -1.47 -7.96
C PRO A 69 4.31 -1.62 -6.42
N ARG A 70 5.13 -0.82 -5.73
CA ARG A 70 5.13 -0.74 -4.26
C ARG A 70 4.59 0.60 -3.80
N LEU A 71 3.83 0.60 -2.72
CA LEU A 71 3.60 1.77 -1.87
C LEU A 71 4.36 1.55 -0.56
N VAL A 72 5.35 2.39 -0.31
CA VAL A 72 6.29 2.25 0.82
C VAL A 72 6.12 3.42 1.78
N PHE A 73 6.04 3.12 3.06
CA PHE A 73 5.99 4.13 4.12
C PHE A 73 6.43 3.56 5.46
N ARG A 74 6.83 4.42 6.40
CA ARG A 74 7.12 3.99 7.78
C ARG A 74 5.81 3.88 8.55
N HIS A 75 5.38 2.67 8.84
CA HIS A 75 4.10 2.40 9.50
C HIS A 75 4.23 2.49 11.03
N ARG A 76 3.32 3.22 11.69
CA ARG A 76 3.10 3.07 13.13
C ARG A 76 2.41 1.73 13.36
N ARG A 77 3.14 0.73 13.84
CA ARG A 77 2.63 -0.64 14.14
C ARG A 77 1.69 -0.67 15.36
N ARG A 78 0.66 0.16 15.32
CA ARG A 78 -0.41 0.27 16.32
C ARG A 78 -1.73 0.35 15.56
N ASN A 79 -2.82 -0.11 16.17
CA ASN A 79 -4.14 -0.08 15.55
C ASN A 79 -4.20 -0.74 14.15
N PHE A 80 -4.12 -2.06 14.10
CA PHE A 80 -4.24 -2.83 12.86
C PHE A 80 -5.60 -2.70 12.17
N GLY A 81 -6.65 -2.27 12.88
CA GLY A 81 -7.93 -1.93 12.26
C GLY A 81 -7.78 -0.79 11.25
N ARG A 82 -6.98 0.23 11.57
CA ARG A 82 -6.71 1.33 10.63
C ARG A 82 -5.92 0.90 9.40
N LEU A 83 -5.00 -0.06 9.57
CA LEU A 83 -4.30 -0.66 8.43
C LEU A 83 -5.28 -1.43 7.52
N ARG A 84 -6.30 -2.08 8.08
CA ARG A 84 -7.33 -2.76 7.28
C ARG A 84 -8.13 -1.77 6.44
N GLU A 85 -8.55 -0.65 7.02
CA GLU A 85 -9.25 0.44 6.31
C GLU A 85 -8.37 1.08 5.22
N PHE A 86 -7.08 1.20 5.47
CA PHE A 86 -6.11 1.65 4.46
C PHE A 86 -6.02 0.69 3.26
N ILE A 87 -6.05 -0.61 3.51
CA ILE A 87 -6.08 -1.62 2.44
C ILE A 87 -7.41 -1.55 1.67
N ASP A 88 -8.53 -1.27 2.34
CA ASP A 88 -9.81 -1.02 1.65
C ASP A 88 -9.74 0.23 0.76
N GLU A 89 -9.12 1.31 1.24
CA GLU A 89 -8.88 2.51 0.44
C GLU A 89 -8.01 2.21 -0.79
N ILE A 90 -6.97 1.40 -0.67
CA ILE A 90 -6.14 0.96 -1.82
C ILE A 90 -6.98 0.24 -2.88
N ASN A 91 -8.01 -0.50 -2.45
CA ASN A 91 -8.89 -1.30 -3.30
C ASN A 91 -10.09 -0.52 -3.86
N SER A 92 -10.14 0.80 -3.72
CA SER A 92 -11.31 1.62 -4.10
C SER A 92 -11.11 2.49 -5.34
#